data_AF-A0A4U5PZ40-F1
#
_entry.id   AF-A0A4U5PZ40-F1
#
_cell.length_a   1.000
_cell.length_b   1.000
_cell.length_c   1.000
_cell.angle_alpha   90.00
_cell.angle_beta   90.00
_cell.angle_gamma   90.00
#
_symmetry.space_group_name_H-M   'P 1'
#
loop_
_entity.id
_entity.type
_entity.pdbx_description
1 polymer ?
#
loop_
_entity_poly.entity_id
_entity_poly.type
_entity_poly.pdbx_seq_one_letter_code
_entity_poly.pdbx_strand_id
1 'polypeptide(L)'
;MGASESSLSSSQKMTDEITTVTERSEALDPILEKLKSLTITRPILTSTPKEEGSLNDILVRKASSSSAPATVNPNVLLELISIYRDWQEGKVQQISIKQEEIENKIEVADALAIKLLQRLNYSVSAMQTSSQHLSEVHSLQVEIGELKGRLTEVMSNCDALCKRIAAEGPESLRSSVKPFATAAVDSEIRSSSSSVLKSNPPSNEAKAD
;
A
#
# COMPACT_ATOMS: atom_id res chain seq x y z
N MET A 1 15.11 -7.80 -19.42
CA MET A 1 15.52 -6.63 -20.24
C MET A 1 14.60 -6.55 -21.46
N GLY A 2 14.12 -5.35 -21.81
CA GLY A 2 13.56 -5.04 -23.13
C GLY A 2 12.05 -4.86 -23.17
N ALA A 3 11.59 -3.61 -23.05
CA ALA A 3 10.20 -3.20 -23.21
C ALA A 3 9.85 -2.97 -24.68
N SER A 4 8.61 -3.25 -25.05
CA SER A 4 8.06 -3.01 -26.38
C SER A 4 7.87 -1.53 -26.68
N GLU A 5 8.41 -1.15 -27.82
CA GLU A 5 8.24 0.08 -28.59
C GLU A 5 6.78 0.38 -28.99
N SER A 6 6.36 1.63 -28.78
CA SER A 6 5.18 2.22 -29.40
C SER A 6 5.52 3.63 -29.88
N SER A 7 5.46 3.79 -31.20
CA SER A 7 5.75 4.99 -31.96
C SER A 7 4.50 5.89 -31.99
N LEU A 8 4.62 7.10 -31.45
CA LEU A 8 3.64 8.17 -31.64
C LEU A 8 4.28 9.31 -32.43
N SER A 9 3.61 9.64 -33.54
CA SER A 9 3.96 10.65 -34.52
C SER A 9 4.30 12.00 -33.90
N SER A 10 5.51 12.46 -34.21
CA SER A 10 5.91 13.86 -34.16
C SER A 10 5.16 14.65 -35.23
N SER A 11 4.31 15.59 -34.83
CA SER A 11 4.26 16.93 -35.41
C SER A 11 3.12 17.73 -34.77
N GLN A 12 3.42 18.46 -33.70
CA GLN A 12 3.05 19.86 -33.58
C GLN A 12 3.77 20.44 -32.36
N LYS A 13 4.57 21.48 -32.63
CA LYS A 13 5.22 22.37 -31.65
C LYS A 13 4.27 22.67 -30.49
N MET A 14 4.58 22.22 -29.29
CA MET A 14 4.13 22.88 -28.06
C MET A 14 5.21 23.89 -27.68
N THR A 15 4.94 25.15 -27.99
CA THR A 15 5.54 26.29 -27.32
C THR A 15 5.10 26.27 -25.87
N ASP A 16 6.07 26.36 -24.97
CA ASP A 16 5.85 26.56 -23.54
C ASP A 16 5.21 27.95 -23.36
N GLU A 17 3.88 27.99 -23.27
CA GLU A 17 3.10 29.22 -23.07
C GLU A 17 2.52 29.18 -21.65
N ILE A 18 3.02 30.07 -20.79
CA ILE A 18 2.45 30.29 -19.46
C ILE A 18 1.06 30.91 -19.66
N THR A 19 0.01 30.10 -19.57
CA THR A 19 -1.37 30.59 -19.58
C THR A 19 -1.65 31.32 -18.27
N THR A 20 -1.65 32.64 -18.31
CA THR A 20 -2.23 33.48 -17.26
C THR A 20 -3.76 33.38 -17.33
N VAL A 21 -4.40 33.21 -16.17
CA VAL A 21 -5.86 33.15 -16.05
C VAL A 21 -6.44 34.55 -16.30
N THR A 22 -6.87 34.83 -17.52
CA THR A 22 -7.36 36.17 -17.93
C THR A 22 -8.86 36.40 -17.70
N GLU A 23 -9.57 35.50 -17.03
CA GLU A 23 -11.02 35.68 -16.82
C GLU A 23 -11.41 35.37 -15.37
N ARG A 24 -11.44 36.42 -14.54
CA ARG A 24 -12.23 36.40 -13.31
C ARG A 24 -13.69 36.46 -13.75
N SER A 25 -14.45 35.38 -13.55
CA SER A 25 -15.90 35.43 -13.72
C SER A 25 -16.47 36.56 -12.89
N GLU A 26 -17.18 37.47 -13.53
CA GLU A 26 -17.97 38.55 -12.92
C GLU A 26 -19.23 37.98 -12.23
N ALA A 27 -19.08 36.87 -11.52
CA ALA A 27 -20.09 36.36 -10.61
C ALA A 27 -19.88 37.10 -9.29
N LEU A 28 -20.70 38.13 -9.06
CA LEU A 28 -20.78 38.82 -7.78
C LEU A 28 -20.93 37.78 -6.67
N ASP A 29 -20.07 37.85 -5.66
CA ASP A 29 -20.10 36.94 -4.52
C ASP A 29 -21.53 36.93 -3.95
N PRO A 30 -22.18 35.75 -3.83
CA PRO A 30 -23.55 35.65 -3.33
C PRO A 30 -23.72 36.26 -1.94
N ILE A 31 -22.63 36.38 -1.17
CA ILE A 31 -22.61 37.11 0.11
C ILE A 31 -22.70 38.62 -0.12
N LEU A 32 -21.97 39.15 -1.11
CA LEU A 32 -22.00 40.56 -1.48
C LEU A 32 -23.36 40.99 -2.01
N GLU A 33 -24.02 40.12 -2.78
CA GLU A 33 -25.37 40.35 -3.28
C GLU A 33 -26.39 40.36 -2.12
N LYS A 34 -26.25 39.43 -1.17
CA LYS A 34 -27.04 39.42 0.07
C LYS A 34 -26.83 40.69 0.90
N LEU A 35 -25.59 41.14 1.05
CA LEU A 35 -25.27 42.37 1.79
C LEU A 35 -25.87 43.60 1.12
N LYS A 36 -25.88 43.65 -0.21
CA LYS A 36 -26.50 44.74 -0.99
C LYS A 36 -28.03 44.72 -0.93
N SER A 37 -28.63 43.53 -0.77
CA SER A 37 -30.09 43.35 -0.62
C SER A 37 -30.63 43.68 0.78
N LEU A 38 -29.76 43.82 1.79
CA LEU A 38 -30.16 44.19 3.15
C LEU A 38 -30.58 45.66 3.17
N THR A 39 -31.88 45.90 3.33
CA THR A 39 -32.42 47.23 3.61
C THR A 39 -31.93 47.69 4.97
N ILE A 40 -31.08 48.72 5.01
CA ILE A 40 -30.65 49.40 6.23
C ILE A 40 -31.91 49.87 6.96
N THR A 41 -32.28 49.16 8.03
CA THR A 41 -33.39 49.55 8.88
C THR A 41 -33.03 50.86 9.57
N ARG A 42 -34.01 51.71 9.86
CA ARG A 42 -33.76 52.99 10.56
C ARG A 42 -32.88 52.75 11.78
N PRO A 43 -31.81 53.55 11.99
CA PRO A 43 -30.97 53.42 13.16
C PRO A 43 -31.84 53.43 14.41
N ILE A 44 -31.57 52.53 15.36
CA ILE A 44 -32.27 52.48 16.64
C ILE A 44 -32.04 53.80 17.41
N LEU A 45 -30.96 54.53 17.09
CA LEU A 45 -30.64 55.84 17.61
C LEU A 45 -31.24 56.94 16.70
N THR A 46 -32.28 57.59 17.18
CA THR A 46 -33.01 58.66 16.47
C THR A 46 -32.33 60.04 16.54
N SER A 47 -31.12 60.15 17.11
CA SER A 47 -30.39 61.40 17.22
C SER A 47 -29.04 61.32 16.51
N THR A 48 -28.82 62.20 15.54
CA THR A 48 -27.49 62.55 15.02
C THR A 48 -26.62 63.03 16.18
N PRO A 49 -25.38 62.52 16.36
CA PRO A 49 -24.43 63.13 17.28
C PRO A 49 -24.19 64.56 16.82
N LYS A 50 -24.60 65.53 17.63
CA LYS A 50 -24.25 66.93 17.43
C LYS A 50 -22.80 67.07 17.86
N GLU A 51 -21.97 67.57 16.94
CA GLU A 51 -20.57 67.99 17.08
C GLU A 51 -19.50 66.97 16.63
N GLU A 52 -18.85 67.33 15.51
CA GLU A 52 -17.57 66.79 15.05
C GLU A 52 -16.46 67.25 16.01
N GLY A 53 -16.32 66.57 17.15
CA GLY A 53 -15.25 66.80 18.10
C GLY A 53 -13.94 66.14 17.65
N SER A 54 -12.84 66.91 17.67
CA SER A 54 -11.47 66.46 17.42
C SER A 54 -11.11 65.20 18.21
N LEU A 55 -10.41 64.25 17.57
CA LEU A 55 -10.01 62.94 18.15
C LEU A 55 -9.31 63.04 19.52
N ASN A 56 -8.58 64.12 19.78
CA ASN A 56 -7.92 64.34 21.07
C ASN A 56 -8.93 64.62 22.19
N ASP A 57 -10.06 65.26 21.89
CA ASP A 57 -11.13 65.52 22.84
C ASP A 57 -11.93 64.24 23.18
N ILE A 58 -11.94 63.26 22.26
CA ILE A 58 -12.53 61.94 22.48
C ILE A 58 -11.64 61.08 23.40
N LEU A 59 -10.33 61.14 23.24
CA LEU A 59 -9.37 60.34 24.03
C LEU A 59 -9.20 60.82 25.48
N VAL A 60 -9.34 62.12 25.73
CA VAL A 60 -9.11 62.73 27.05
C VAL A 60 -10.37 62.77 27.91
N ARG A 61 -11.56 62.52 27.34
CA ARG A 61 -12.80 62.36 28.11
C ARG A 61 -12.77 61.06 28.91
N LYS A 62 -12.28 61.16 30.15
CA LYS A 62 -12.75 60.35 31.29
C LYS A 62 -14.26 60.27 31.17
N ALA A 63 -14.81 59.05 31.05
CA ALA A 63 -16.23 58.82 30.78
C ALA A 63 -17.11 59.69 31.69
N SER A 64 -17.53 60.85 31.18
CA SER A 64 -18.53 61.68 31.84
C SER A 64 -19.76 60.81 31.95
N SER A 65 -20.23 60.62 33.19
CA SER A 65 -21.51 59.98 33.48
C SER A 65 -22.62 60.76 32.79
N SER A 66 -22.85 60.44 31.52
CA SER A 66 -23.94 60.92 30.70
C SER A 66 -24.25 59.84 29.68
N SER A 67 -24.67 58.71 30.21
CA SER A 67 -25.65 57.87 29.52
C SER A 67 -26.82 57.77 30.50
N ALA A 68 -27.99 58.30 30.13
CA ALA A 68 -29.21 57.71 30.65
C ALA A 68 -29.04 56.19 30.51
N PRO A 69 -29.30 55.38 31.54
CA PRO A 69 -28.98 53.97 31.49
C PRO A 69 -29.84 53.40 30.37
N ALA A 70 -29.22 53.12 29.22
CA ALA A 70 -29.82 52.33 28.16
C ALA A 70 -29.92 50.92 28.72
N THR A 71 -30.93 50.76 29.58
CA THR A 71 -31.13 49.59 30.41
C THR A 71 -31.74 48.58 29.47
N VAL A 72 -30.88 47.76 28.85
CA VAL A 72 -31.32 46.61 28.07
C VAL A 72 -32.21 45.78 29.00
N ASN A 73 -33.42 45.47 28.55
CA ASN A 73 -34.37 44.74 29.38
C ASN A 73 -33.72 43.39 29.78
N PRO A 74 -33.51 43.13 31.08
CA PRO A 74 -32.78 41.95 31.54
C PRO A 74 -33.45 40.64 31.11
N ASN A 75 -34.77 40.64 30.90
CA ASN A 75 -35.50 39.48 30.39
C ASN A 75 -35.15 39.17 28.93
N VAL A 76 -34.98 40.19 28.09
CA VAL A 76 -34.58 40.03 26.68
C VAL A 76 -33.14 39.52 26.59
N LEU A 77 -32.26 40.00 27.47
CA LEU A 77 -30.88 39.50 27.55
C LEU A 77 -30.84 38.03 27.98
N LEU A 78 -31.65 37.65 28.96
CA LEU A 78 -31.75 36.26 29.42
C LEU A 78 -32.28 35.33 28.33
N GLU A 79 -33.31 35.76 27.59
CA GLU A 79 -33.86 35.03 26.45
C GLU A 79 -32.83 34.84 25.34
N LEU A 80 -32.08 35.90 24.99
CA LEU A 80 -31.01 35.82 23.98
C LEU A 80 -29.90 34.85 24.40
N ILE A 81 -29.49 34.89 25.67
CA ILE A 81 -28.50 33.95 26.23
C ILE A 81 -29.05 32.52 26.21
N SER A 82 -30.35 32.33 26.47
CA SER A 82 -30.97 31.00 26.39
C SER A 82 -30.95 30.47 24.95
N ILE A 83 -31.41 31.27 23.98
CA ILE A 83 -31.42 30.90 22.56
C ILE A 83 -30.00 30.58 22.07
N TYR A 84 -29.02 31.39 22.46
CA TYR A 84 -27.62 31.15 22.13
C TYR A 84 -27.10 29.84 22.73
N ARG A 85 -27.43 29.56 23.99
CA ARG A 85 -27.00 28.36 24.69
C ARG A 85 -27.62 27.10 24.08
N ASP A 86 -28.91 27.15 23.74
CA ASP A 86 -29.61 26.05 23.07
C ASP A 86 -29.03 25.79 21.67
N TRP A 87 -28.71 26.86 20.92
CA TRP A 87 -27.99 26.76 19.65
C TRP A 87 -26.60 26.14 19.82
N GLN A 88 -25.85 26.56 20.84
CA GLN A 88 -24.52 26.05 21.14
C GLN A 88 -24.57 24.55 21.49
N GLU A 89 -25.53 24.14 22.30
CA GLU A 89 -25.74 22.74 22.68
C GLU A 89 -26.09 21.88 21.46
N GLY A 90 -26.97 22.38 20.59
CA GLY A 90 -27.27 21.71 19.31
C GLY A 90 -26.04 21.56 18.41
N LYS A 91 -25.12 22.54 18.41
CA LYS A 91 -23.86 22.45 17.64
C LYS A 91 -22.91 21.41 18.24
N VAL A 92 -22.78 21.37 19.57
CA VAL A 92 -21.96 20.37 20.27
C VAL A 92 -22.47 18.96 19.97
N GLN A 93 -23.78 18.73 20.04
CA GLN A 93 -24.37 17.42 19.70
C GLN A 93 -24.09 17.01 18.24
N GLN A 94 -24.25 17.94 17.29
CA GLN A 94 -23.96 17.67 15.88
C GLN A 94 -22.47 17.35 15.63
N ILE A 95 -21.56 18.02 16.33
CA ILE A 95 -20.13 17.71 16.26
C ILE A 95 -19.87 16.32 16.85
N SER A 96 -20.47 16.02 18.01
CA SER A 96 -20.32 14.72 18.68
C SER A 96 -20.74 13.55 17.79
N ILE A 97 -21.93 13.64 17.17
CA ILE A 97 -22.44 12.60 16.26
C ILE A 97 -21.51 12.39 15.06
N LYS A 98 -21.04 13.48 14.44
CA LYS A 98 -20.11 13.39 13.30
C LYS A 98 -18.76 12.80 13.71
N GLN A 99 -18.29 13.13 14.89
CA GLN A 99 -17.01 12.61 15.38
C GLN A 99 -17.09 11.12 15.68
N GLU A 100 -18.19 10.66 16.27
CA GLU A 100 -18.48 9.23 16.47
C GLU A 100 -18.59 8.47 15.12
N GLU A 101 -19.26 9.04 14.12
CA GLU A 101 -19.32 8.44 12.78
C GLU A 101 -17.93 8.29 12.15
N ILE A 102 -17.09 9.33 12.26
CA ILE A 102 -15.72 9.32 11.74
C ILE A 102 -14.88 8.27 12.46
N GLU A 103 -14.97 8.19 13.79
CA GLU A 103 -14.26 7.22 14.61
C GLU A 103 -14.61 5.78 14.20
N ASN A 104 -15.90 5.46 14.11
CA ASN A 104 -16.39 4.16 13.64
C ASN A 104 -15.85 3.80 12.25
N LYS A 105 -15.80 4.77 11.32
CA LYS A 105 -15.25 4.55 9.98
C LYS A 105 -13.75 4.32 10.00
N ILE A 106 -13.01 5.00 10.87
CA ILE A 106 -11.57 4.80 11.05
C ILE A 106 -11.30 3.39 11.59
N GLU A 107 -12.06 2.94 12.61
CA GLU A 107 -11.91 1.59 13.16
C GLU A 107 -12.15 0.49 12.11
N VAL A 108 -13.21 0.63 11.31
CA VAL A 108 -13.50 -0.32 10.22
C VAL A 108 -12.40 -0.29 9.16
N ALA A 109 -11.91 0.89 8.79
CA ALA A 109 -10.83 1.04 7.81
C ALA A 109 -9.52 0.40 8.29
N ASP A 110 -9.17 0.58 9.57
CA ASP A 110 -7.98 -0.02 10.18
C ASP A 110 -8.09 -1.55 10.22
N ALA A 111 -9.24 -2.08 10.67
CA ALA A 111 -9.50 -3.51 10.68
C ALA A 111 -9.42 -4.13 9.27
N LEU A 112 -9.89 -3.41 8.24
CA LEU A 112 -9.78 -3.84 6.84
C LEU A 112 -8.34 -3.78 6.35
N ALA A 113 -7.60 -2.70 6.65
CA ALA A 113 -6.20 -2.55 6.27
C ALA A 113 -5.33 -3.68 6.83
N ILE A 114 -5.52 -4.05 8.11
CA ILE A 114 -4.83 -5.17 8.74
C ILE A 114 -5.16 -6.49 8.03
N LYS A 115 -6.44 -6.76 7.75
CA LYS A 115 -6.85 -7.98 7.03
C LYS A 115 -6.27 -8.06 5.62
N LEU A 116 -6.23 -6.92 4.91
CA LEU A 116 -5.65 -6.83 3.59
C LEU A 116 -4.15 -7.13 3.63
N LEU A 117 -3.43 -6.54 4.58
CA LEU A 117 -2.00 -6.79 4.78
C LEU A 117 -1.71 -8.27 5.07
N GLN A 118 -2.50 -8.88 5.96
CA GLN A 118 -2.39 -10.31 6.27
C GLN A 118 -2.59 -11.18 5.01
N ARG A 119 -3.62 -10.89 4.22
CA ARG A 119 -3.91 -11.62 2.98
C ARG A 119 -2.78 -11.46 1.95
N LEU A 120 -2.25 -10.25 1.81
CA LEU A 120 -1.13 -9.98 0.90
C LEU A 120 0.13 -10.74 1.34
N ASN A 121 0.47 -10.72 2.63
CA ASN A 121 1.61 -11.47 3.15
C ASN A 121 1.47 -12.97 2.90
N TYR A 122 0.29 -13.55 3.15
CA TYR A 122 0.02 -14.95 2.82
C TYR A 122 0.20 -15.22 1.33
N SER A 123 -0.33 -14.36 0.45
CA SER A 123 -0.19 -14.49 -0.99
C SER A 123 1.27 -14.43 -1.44
N VAL A 124 2.07 -13.54 -0.85
CA VAL A 124 3.50 -13.41 -1.14
C VAL A 124 4.24 -14.68 -0.72
N SER A 125 3.98 -15.21 0.47
CA SER A 125 4.58 -16.47 0.91
C SER A 125 4.20 -17.64 0.00
N ALA A 126 2.92 -17.76 -0.38
CA ALA A 126 2.47 -18.80 -1.30
C ALA A 126 3.13 -18.68 -2.70
N MET A 127 3.28 -17.45 -3.20
CA MET A 127 3.99 -17.18 -4.45
C MET A 127 5.47 -17.54 -4.36
N GLN A 128 6.14 -17.22 -3.25
CA GLN A 128 7.54 -17.60 -3.03
C GLN A 128 7.71 -19.11 -3.03
N THR A 129 6.84 -19.85 -2.32
CA THR A 129 6.86 -21.31 -2.31
C THR A 129 6.62 -21.89 -3.71
N SER A 130 5.64 -21.37 -4.45
CA SER A 130 5.39 -21.80 -5.84
C SER A 130 6.58 -21.52 -6.76
N SER A 131 7.20 -20.34 -6.63
CA SER A 131 8.40 -19.96 -7.38
C SER A 131 9.57 -20.90 -7.08
N GLN A 132 9.75 -21.28 -5.82
CA GLN A 132 10.79 -22.22 -5.40
C GLN A 132 10.58 -23.60 -6.05
N HIS A 133 9.35 -24.13 -6.00
CA HIS A 133 9.03 -25.41 -6.63
C HIS A 133 9.20 -25.37 -8.16
N LEU A 134 8.85 -24.27 -8.82
CA LEU A 134 9.09 -24.10 -10.25
C LEU A 134 10.58 -24.07 -10.60
N SER A 135 11.41 -23.46 -9.75
CA SER A 135 12.87 -23.50 -9.91
C SER A 135 13.42 -24.92 -9.80
N GLU A 136 12.92 -25.72 -8.85
CA GLU A 136 13.30 -27.13 -8.69
C GLU A 136 12.88 -27.97 -9.90
N VAL A 137 11.65 -27.78 -10.39
CA VAL A 137 11.16 -28.42 -11.61
C VAL A 137 12.02 -28.05 -12.82
N HIS A 138 12.43 -26.79 -12.94
CA HIS A 138 13.31 -26.36 -14.03
C HIS A 138 14.67 -27.07 -13.98
N SER A 139 15.26 -27.21 -12.79
CA SER A 139 16.50 -27.98 -12.61
C SER A 139 16.34 -29.43 -13.06
N LEU A 140 15.27 -30.09 -12.62
CA LEU A 140 14.99 -31.48 -13.02
C LEU A 140 14.76 -31.62 -14.52
N GLN A 141 14.10 -30.65 -15.15
CA GLN A 141 13.89 -30.65 -16.60
C GLN A 141 15.23 -30.64 -17.37
N VAL A 142 16.21 -29.88 -16.89
CA VAL A 142 17.56 -29.83 -17.49
C VAL A 142 18.26 -31.19 -17.34
N GLU A 143 18.25 -31.78 -16.14
CA GLU A 143 18.87 -33.09 -15.88
C GLU A 143 18.26 -34.22 -16.72
N ILE A 144 16.93 -34.23 -16.87
CA ILE A 144 16.24 -35.19 -17.75
C ILE A 144 16.66 -34.99 -19.20
N GLY A 145 16.83 -33.74 -19.65
CA GLY A 145 17.32 -33.42 -20.99
C GLY A 145 18.73 -33.96 -21.23
N GLU A 146 19.64 -33.77 -20.27
CA GLU A 146 21.01 -34.30 -20.35
C GLU A 146 21.02 -35.83 -20.36
N LEU A 147 20.27 -36.48 -19.46
CA LEU A 147 20.18 -37.93 -19.37
C LEU A 147 19.64 -38.54 -20.68
N LYS A 148 18.62 -37.90 -21.28
CA LYS A 148 18.09 -38.29 -22.58
C LYS A 148 19.16 -38.17 -23.68
N GLY A 149 19.98 -37.12 -23.64
CA GLY A 149 21.13 -36.96 -24.54
C GLY A 149 22.12 -38.12 -24.43
N ARG A 150 22.56 -38.42 -23.21
CA ARG A 150 23.49 -39.54 -22.92
C ARG A 150 22.91 -40.89 -23.34
N LEU A 151 21.63 -41.14 -23.08
CA LEU A 151 20.96 -42.37 -23.51
C LEU A 151 20.93 -42.50 -25.03
N THR A 152 20.65 -41.41 -25.74
CA THR A 152 20.64 -41.39 -27.21
C THR A 152 22.03 -41.69 -27.77
N GLU A 153 23.08 -41.15 -27.15
CA GLU A 153 24.47 -41.46 -27.50
C GLU A 153 24.79 -42.94 -27.29
N VAL A 154 24.43 -43.51 -26.13
CA VAL A 154 24.63 -44.93 -25.83
C VAL A 154 23.88 -45.82 -26.83
N MET A 155 22.63 -45.50 -27.15
CA MET A 155 21.86 -46.25 -28.15
C MET A 155 22.52 -46.18 -29.54
N SER A 156 22.95 -44.98 -29.95
CA SER A 156 23.66 -44.79 -31.22
C SER A 156 24.98 -45.57 -31.26
N ASN A 157 25.72 -45.60 -30.15
CA ASN A 157 26.94 -46.39 -30.01
C ASN A 157 26.64 -47.89 -30.11
N CYS A 158 25.61 -48.39 -29.41
CA CYS A 158 25.14 -49.77 -29.53
C CYS A 158 24.72 -50.11 -30.96
N ASP A 159 23.98 -49.25 -31.65
CA ASP A 159 23.59 -49.45 -33.05
C ASP A 159 24.81 -49.50 -33.97
N ALA A 160 25.79 -48.62 -33.77
CA ALA A 160 27.05 -48.63 -34.51
C ALA A 160 27.85 -49.91 -34.25
N LEU A 161 27.88 -50.38 -33.01
CA LEU A 161 28.49 -51.65 -32.62
C LEU A 161 27.79 -52.84 -33.30
N CYS A 162 26.45 -52.89 -33.25
CA CYS A 162 25.65 -53.91 -33.92
C CYS A 162 25.92 -53.95 -35.43
N LYS A 163 25.97 -52.78 -36.09
CA LYS A 163 26.33 -52.67 -37.51
C LYS A 163 27.75 -53.16 -37.79
N ARG A 164 28.72 -52.84 -36.93
CA ARG A 164 30.10 -53.30 -37.07
C ARG A 164 30.22 -54.81 -36.92
N ILE A 165 29.55 -55.39 -35.92
CA ILE A 165 29.50 -56.85 -35.74
C ILE A 165 28.89 -57.52 -36.96
N ALA A 166 27.80 -56.96 -37.53
CA ALA A 166 27.16 -57.50 -38.72
C ALA A 166 28.06 -57.44 -39.97
N ALA A 167 28.92 -56.40 -40.08
CA ALA A 167 29.79 -56.21 -41.24
C ALA A 167 31.13 -56.95 -41.15
N GLU A 168 31.79 -56.91 -39.99
CA GLU A 168 33.18 -57.38 -39.78
C GLU A 168 33.26 -58.68 -38.96
N GLY A 169 32.15 -59.10 -38.35
CA GLY A 169 32.12 -60.22 -37.40
C GLY A 169 32.59 -59.84 -35.98
N PRO A 170 32.31 -60.69 -34.97
CA PRO A 170 32.62 -60.40 -33.56
C PRO A 170 34.13 -60.41 -33.24
N GLU A 171 34.96 -61.03 -34.09
CA GLU A 171 36.40 -61.16 -33.87
C GLU A 171 37.13 -59.79 -33.94
N SER A 172 36.59 -58.81 -34.68
CA SER A 172 37.10 -57.42 -34.72
C SER A 172 37.07 -56.74 -33.34
N LEU A 173 36.12 -57.10 -32.47
CA LEU A 173 35.99 -56.53 -31.14
C LEU A 173 36.94 -57.16 -30.10
N ARG A 174 37.40 -58.40 -30.33
CA ARG A 174 38.30 -59.11 -29.40
C ARG A 174 39.68 -58.45 -29.27
N SER A 175 40.12 -57.73 -30.30
CA SER A 175 41.37 -56.96 -30.25
C SER A 175 41.21 -55.60 -29.54
N SER A 176 39.98 -55.04 -29.53
CA SER A 176 39.70 -53.70 -28.98
C SER A 176 39.25 -53.72 -27.51
N VAL A 177 38.76 -54.85 -27.01
CA VAL A 177 38.38 -54.99 -25.59
C VAL A 177 39.64 -55.27 -24.77
N LYS A 178 40.10 -54.25 -24.03
CA LYS A 178 41.02 -54.48 -22.91
C LYS A 178 40.22 -55.20 -21.82
N PRO A 179 40.63 -56.37 -21.30
CA PRO A 179 39.91 -57.02 -20.22
C PRO A 179 39.80 -56.05 -19.05
N PHE A 180 38.58 -55.86 -18.52
CA PHE A 180 38.42 -55.21 -17.23
C PHE A 180 39.15 -56.08 -16.21
N ALA A 181 40.32 -55.63 -15.73
CA ALA A 181 41.00 -56.27 -14.63
C ALA A 181 40.11 -56.08 -13.39
N THR A 182 39.43 -57.15 -12.98
CA THR A 182 38.89 -57.24 -11.62
C THR A 182 40.10 -57.17 -10.69
N ALA A 183 40.32 -56.02 -10.06
CA ALA A 183 41.19 -55.96 -8.90
C ALA A 183 40.60 -56.96 -7.90
N ALA A 184 41.34 -58.04 -7.63
CA ALA A 184 41.07 -58.87 -6.48
C ALA A 184 41.18 -57.95 -5.26
N VAL A 185 40.03 -57.49 -4.77
CA VAL A 185 39.94 -56.91 -3.43
C VAL A 185 40.12 -58.11 -2.51
N ASP A 186 41.36 -58.30 -2.06
CA ASP A 186 41.61 -59.09 -0.86
C ASP A 186 40.67 -58.58 0.22
N SER A 187 39.88 -59.51 0.74
CA SER A 187 38.90 -59.27 1.79
C SER A 187 39.64 -59.08 3.11
N GLU A 188 40.27 -57.92 3.31
CA GLU A 188 40.58 -57.43 4.65
C GLU A 188 39.39 -56.60 5.15
N ILE A 189 38.39 -57.31 5.67
CA ILE A 189 37.40 -56.77 6.58
C ILE A 189 38.17 -56.36 7.85
N ARG A 190 38.70 -55.13 7.86
CA ARG A 190 39.14 -54.48 9.09
C ARG A 190 37.96 -53.73 9.68
N SER A 191 37.20 -54.44 10.51
CA SER A 191 36.17 -53.88 11.37
C SER A 191 36.79 -52.84 12.31
N SER A 192 36.69 -51.57 11.93
CA SER A 192 36.90 -50.45 12.84
C SER A 192 35.55 -49.96 13.33
N SER A 193 35.16 -50.48 14.49
CA SER A 193 34.06 -49.96 15.29
C SER A 193 34.27 -48.46 15.57
N SER A 194 33.37 -47.62 15.08
CA SER A 194 33.18 -46.28 15.65
C SER A 194 31.77 -46.21 16.25
N SER A 195 31.73 -46.23 17.57
CA SER A 195 30.57 -45.94 18.37
C SER A 195 30.13 -44.49 18.15
N VAL A 196 28.98 -44.28 17.53
CA VAL A 196 28.28 -42.99 17.55
C VAL A 196 27.02 -43.15 18.38
N LEU A 197 26.94 -42.28 19.38
CA LEU A 197 25.97 -42.24 20.47
C LEU A 197 24.53 -42.11 19.97
N LYS A 198 23.64 -42.85 20.65
CA LYS A 198 22.17 -42.79 20.56
C LYS A 198 21.65 -41.36 20.66
N SER A 199 20.91 -40.92 19.64
CA SER A 199 19.91 -39.85 19.75
C SER A 199 18.53 -40.48 20.00
N ASN A 200 17.89 -40.11 21.12
CA ASN A 200 16.51 -40.48 21.43
C ASN A 200 15.51 -39.70 20.55
N PRO A 201 14.33 -40.25 20.22
CA PRO A 201 13.25 -39.51 19.59
C PRO A 201 12.36 -38.80 20.64
N PRO A 202 11.68 -37.69 20.30
CA PRO A 202 10.72 -37.06 21.19
C PRO A 202 9.40 -37.83 21.16
N SER A 203 8.94 -38.23 22.35
CA SER A 203 7.62 -38.80 22.56
C SER A 203 6.64 -37.68 22.88
N ASN A 204 5.54 -37.63 22.13
CA ASN A 204 4.35 -36.85 22.43
C ASN A 204 3.75 -37.30 23.77
N GLU A 205 3.48 -36.38 24.68
CA GLU A 205 2.41 -36.54 25.67
C GLU A 205 1.60 -35.26 25.77
N ALA A 206 0.31 -35.42 25.49
CA ALA A 206 -0.75 -34.51 25.86
C ALA A 206 -1.05 -34.67 27.35
N LYS A 207 -1.32 -33.57 28.07
CA LYS A 207 -2.35 -33.56 29.10
C LYS A 207 -2.86 -32.15 29.40
N ALA A 208 -4.18 -32.07 29.49
CA ALA A 208 -4.98 -30.96 29.98
C ALA A 208 -4.82 -30.77 31.50
N ASP A 209 -4.86 -29.52 31.93
CA ASP A 209 -5.87 -28.94 32.85
C ASP A 209 -5.93 -27.42 32.63
#